data_AF-A0A3D1BZR6-F1
#
_entry.id   AF-A0A3D1BZR6-F1
#
_cell.length_a   1.000
_cell.length_b   1.000
_cell.length_c   1.000
_cell.angle_alpha   90.00
_cell.angle_beta   90.00
_cell.angle_gamma   90.00
#
_symmetry.space_group_name_H-M   'P 1'
#
loop_
_entity.id
_entity.type
_entity.pdbx_description
1 polymer ?
#
loop_
_entity_poly.entity_id
_entity_poly.type
_entity_poly.pdbx_seq_one_letter_code
_entity_poly.pdbx_strand_id
1 'polypeptide(L)'
;RSNQNTNINQRPLVKIGNKIARGDVIADGASTDVGELALGQNMLVGFMPWNGYNFEDSILISERVVAEDRYTSIHIEELSVVSRDTKLGPEEITRDISNLSERMLGRLDESGIIYIGAEVESGDVLVGKVTPKGETQLTPEEKLLRAIFGEKASDVKDTSLRVPSGMSGTIIDVQVFTREGIDRDSRAQQIIDDQLKHFKQDLADQLRIVEDDTFGRIERLLINKVATGGPKGLKKGEKISKDFLASINRYDWFDIRLGNDDASKQLETLKDNLSVAKEQFDKRFEEKKRKLTQGDELPPGVQKMVKVYLAVKRRIQPGDKMAGRHGNKGVVSKIAPVEDMPHMADGTPLDIVLNPLGVPSRMNIGQILETHLGWAAKGLGVRIGEMLKEEAKITEVRKFLDQIYNDASGKKEDIKSLNDDEVVELAQHLKNGVPFATSVFDGASESDIKYMLDLAYPDNDPKTELLQFSANKTQVKLFDGRTGEAFERPVTVGYMHVLKLHHLVDDKMHARSTGPYSLVTQQPLGGKAQFGGQRFGEMEVWALEAYGASYTLQEMLTVKSDDVAGRTKVYENIVKGEHKIDAGMPESFNVLVKEIRSLAIDIDLDRN
;
A
#
# COMPACT_ATOMS: atom_id res chain seq x y z
N ARG A 1 -4.35 -3.66 6.42
CA ARG A 1 -3.85 -4.55 5.36
C ARG A 1 -5.01 -4.95 4.45
N SER A 2 -4.86 -4.88 3.13
CA SER A 2 -5.82 -5.46 2.17
C SER A 2 -5.43 -6.89 1.78
N ASN A 3 -6.31 -7.58 1.04
CA ASN A 3 -6.01 -8.93 0.51
C ASN A 3 -4.81 -8.97 -0.45
N GLN A 4 -4.51 -7.86 -1.12
CA GLN A 4 -3.38 -7.73 -2.05
C GLN A 4 -2.16 -7.09 -1.37
N ASN A 5 -2.09 -7.15 -0.03
CA ASN A 5 -1.04 -6.52 0.78
C ASN A 5 -0.93 -5.00 0.60
N THR A 6 -1.93 -4.32 0.06
CA THR A 6 -1.94 -2.85 -0.01
C THR A 6 -2.39 -2.23 1.31
N ASN A 7 -2.07 -0.95 1.50
CA ASN A 7 -2.55 -0.18 2.64
C ASN A 7 -4.00 0.29 2.45
N ILE A 8 -4.81 0.13 3.51
CA ILE A 8 -6.14 0.74 3.61
C ILE A 8 -6.05 1.71 4.77
N ASN A 9 -6.19 3.00 4.47
CA ASN A 9 -6.15 4.08 5.44
C ASN A 9 -7.31 5.03 5.17
N GLN A 10 -7.87 5.62 6.22
CA GLN A 10 -8.91 6.63 6.12
C GLN A 10 -8.42 7.97 6.67
N ARG A 11 -8.75 9.06 5.99
CA ARG A 11 -8.36 10.43 6.38
C ARG A 11 -9.61 11.29 6.53
N PRO A 12 -9.82 11.95 7.67
CA PRO A 12 -10.95 12.85 7.84
C PRO A 12 -10.84 14.04 6.87
N LEU A 13 -11.95 14.36 6.19
CA LEU A 13 -12.07 15.52 5.31
C LEU A 13 -12.65 16.73 6.03
N VAL A 14 -13.65 16.48 6.88
CA VAL A 14 -14.39 17.54 7.56
C VAL A 14 -13.59 18.13 8.72
N LYS A 15 -13.77 19.43 8.94
CA LYS A 15 -13.22 20.17 10.07
C LYS A 15 -14.28 20.32 11.17
N ILE A 16 -13.81 20.50 12.40
CA ILE A 16 -14.69 20.75 13.55
C ILE A 16 -15.52 22.02 13.28
N GLY A 17 -16.84 21.90 13.36
CA GLY A 17 -17.79 22.99 13.11
C GLY A 17 -18.39 23.03 11.71
N ASN A 18 -17.96 22.18 10.77
CA ASN A 18 -18.64 22.06 9.48
C ASN A 18 -20.07 21.54 9.64
N LYS A 19 -21.00 22.08 8.85
CA LYS A 19 -22.36 21.58 8.72
C LYS A 19 -22.39 20.55 7.60
N ILE A 20 -22.76 19.33 7.92
CA ILE A 20 -22.86 18.23 6.95
C ILE A 20 -24.31 17.83 6.72
N ALA A 21 -24.63 17.44 5.48
CA ALA A 21 -25.89 16.86 5.10
C ALA A 21 -25.81 15.32 5.09
N ARG A 22 -26.98 14.67 5.09
CA ARG A 22 -27.05 13.21 4.96
C ARG A 22 -26.55 12.81 3.57
N GLY A 23 -25.48 12.03 3.52
CA GLY A 23 -24.88 11.55 2.28
C GLY A 23 -23.48 12.13 2.02
N ASP A 24 -23.07 13.15 2.77
CA ASP A 24 -21.76 13.77 2.62
C ASP A 24 -20.63 12.84 3.07
N VAL A 25 -19.50 12.93 2.38
CA VAL A 25 -18.29 12.16 2.69
C VAL A 25 -17.56 12.81 3.87
N ILE A 26 -17.41 12.06 4.96
CA ILE A 26 -16.77 12.54 6.20
C ILE A 26 -15.26 12.24 6.19
N ALA A 27 -14.87 11.13 5.57
CA ALA A 27 -13.49 10.69 5.47
C ALA A 27 -13.23 10.02 4.13
N ASP A 28 -12.07 10.31 3.54
CA ASP A 28 -11.56 9.61 2.37
C ASP A 28 -10.96 8.27 2.76
N GLY A 29 -11.06 7.30 1.85
CA GLY A 29 -10.45 5.99 1.95
C GLY A 29 -9.14 5.88 1.19
N ALA A 30 -8.75 4.64 0.90
CA ALA A 30 -7.62 4.38 0.02
C ALA A 30 -8.00 4.76 -1.43
N SER A 31 -7.14 5.56 -2.08
CA SER A 31 -7.34 6.01 -3.47
C SER A 31 -8.62 6.81 -3.68
N THR A 32 -9.03 7.61 -2.70
CA THR A 32 -10.03 8.67 -2.87
C THR A 32 -9.46 10.02 -2.45
N ASP A 33 -9.96 11.09 -3.06
CA ASP A 33 -9.61 12.48 -2.75
C ASP A 33 -10.88 13.33 -2.83
N VAL A 34 -11.27 13.96 -1.72
CA VAL A 34 -12.50 14.77 -1.58
C VAL A 34 -13.77 13.99 -1.97
N GLY A 35 -13.80 12.68 -1.69
CA GLY A 35 -14.92 11.81 -2.05
C GLY A 35 -14.94 11.33 -3.50
N GLU A 36 -13.97 11.75 -4.33
CA GLU A 36 -13.80 11.28 -5.70
C GLU A 36 -12.78 10.14 -5.79
N LEU A 37 -12.88 9.32 -6.83
CA LEU A 37 -11.97 8.20 -7.05
C LEU A 37 -10.64 8.67 -7.66
N ALA A 38 -9.54 8.52 -6.90
CA ALA A 38 -8.19 8.94 -7.26
C ALA A 38 -7.23 7.73 -7.31
N LEU A 39 -7.31 6.92 -8.37
CA LEU A 39 -6.51 5.68 -8.52
C LEU A 39 -5.04 5.92 -8.89
N GLY A 40 -4.75 7.05 -9.53
CA GLY A 40 -3.42 7.43 -9.98
C GLY A 40 -3.16 8.90 -9.71
N GLN A 41 -2.26 9.50 -10.48
CA GLN A 41 -1.93 10.91 -10.35
C GLN A 41 -1.79 11.55 -11.72
N ASN A 42 -2.12 12.84 -11.80
CA ASN A 42 -1.97 13.64 -13.00
C ASN A 42 -0.50 14.06 -13.13
N MET A 43 0.15 13.68 -14.23
CA MET A 43 1.56 13.93 -14.50
C MET A 43 1.71 14.79 -15.74
N LEU A 44 2.75 15.63 -15.76
CA LEU A 44 3.10 16.40 -16.95
C LEU A 44 3.80 15.49 -17.97
N VAL A 45 3.10 15.17 -19.05
CA VAL A 45 3.55 14.25 -20.09
C VAL A 45 3.90 14.98 -21.37
N GLY A 46 4.99 14.58 -22.02
CA GLY A 46 5.31 14.95 -23.41
C GLY A 46 5.39 13.75 -24.35
N PHE A 47 4.87 13.90 -25.56
CA PHE A 47 4.89 12.86 -26.60
C PHE A 47 6.02 13.08 -27.60
N MET A 48 7.19 12.52 -27.32
CA MET A 48 8.35 12.60 -28.20
C MET A 48 9.29 11.40 -27.98
N PRO A 49 10.04 10.94 -28.99
CA PRO A 49 11.11 9.97 -28.77
C PRO A 49 12.22 10.59 -27.91
N TRP A 50 12.81 9.80 -27.02
CA TRP A 50 13.91 10.23 -26.16
C TRP A 50 15.04 9.20 -26.10
N ASN A 51 16.05 9.35 -26.96
CA ASN A 51 17.29 8.55 -26.96
C ASN A 51 17.08 7.02 -26.83
N GLY A 52 15.94 6.49 -27.31
CA GLY A 52 15.57 5.08 -27.19
C GLY A 52 15.06 4.65 -25.80
N TYR A 53 15.06 5.52 -24.79
CA TYR A 53 14.56 5.17 -23.45
C TYR A 53 13.07 4.91 -23.42
N ASN A 54 12.30 5.50 -24.33
CA ASN A 54 10.89 5.20 -24.52
C ASN A 54 10.64 4.33 -25.75
N PHE A 55 11.57 3.43 -26.09
CA PHE A 55 11.37 2.46 -27.17
C PHE A 55 10.22 1.48 -26.86
N GLU A 56 9.47 1.10 -27.90
CA GLU A 56 8.20 0.37 -27.78
C GLU A 56 7.24 1.06 -26.79
N ASP A 57 6.96 0.40 -25.68
CA ASP A 57 6.07 0.82 -24.60
C ASP A 57 6.84 1.27 -23.35
N SER A 58 8.15 1.49 -23.48
CA SER A 58 8.95 1.95 -22.35
C SER A 58 8.57 3.38 -21.98
N ILE A 59 8.62 3.67 -20.67
CA ILE A 59 8.28 4.97 -20.11
C ILE A 59 9.52 5.55 -19.47
N LEU A 60 9.87 6.78 -19.86
CA LEU A 60 10.88 7.58 -19.17
C LEU A 60 10.21 8.43 -18.09
N ILE A 61 10.78 8.44 -16.89
CA ILE A 61 10.26 9.21 -15.75
C ILE A 61 11.35 10.17 -15.25
N SER A 62 10.94 11.36 -14.82
CA SER A 62 11.80 12.33 -14.14
C SER A 62 12.07 11.92 -12.69
N GLU A 63 13.29 12.15 -12.22
CA GLU A 63 13.66 12.01 -10.82
C GLU A 63 12.77 12.84 -9.89
N ARG A 64 12.23 13.98 -10.36
CA ARG A 64 11.26 14.81 -9.61
C ARG A 64 10.09 13.97 -9.07
N VAL A 65 9.54 13.08 -9.90
CA VAL A 65 8.40 12.22 -9.54
C VAL A 65 8.73 11.28 -8.39
N VAL A 66 9.99 10.82 -8.33
CA VAL A 66 10.49 9.94 -7.26
C VAL A 66 10.81 10.74 -6.00
N ALA A 67 11.43 11.90 -6.15
CA ALA A 67 11.77 12.80 -5.05
C ALA A 67 10.52 13.29 -4.29
N GLU A 68 9.45 13.58 -5.02
CA GLU A 68 8.15 13.99 -4.46
C GLU A 68 7.32 12.81 -3.90
N ASP A 69 7.87 11.59 -3.88
CA ASP A 69 7.21 10.37 -3.36
C ASP A 69 5.82 10.10 -4.02
N ARG A 70 5.59 10.58 -5.25
CA ARG A 70 4.27 10.58 -5.91
C ARG A 70 3.74 9.17 -6.18
N TYR A 71 4.59 8.27 -6.64
CA TYR A 71 4.26 6.86 -6.92
C TYR A 71 4.83 5.90 -5.87
N THR A 72 4.99 6.39 -4.64
CA THR A 72 5.42 5.57 -3.51
C THR A 72 4.20 4.91 -2.85
N SER A 73 4.17 3.58 -2.84
CA SER A 73 3.07 2.79 -2.27
C SER A 73 3.48 2.17 -0.94
N ILE A 74 2.53 2.07 -0.01
CA ILE A 74 2.71 1.36 1.26
C ILE A 74 2.10 -0.04 1.11
N HIS A 75 2.93 -1.05 1.31
CA HIS A 75 2.54 -2.45 1.34
C HIS A 75 2.62 -2.97 2.77
N ILE A 76 1.64 -3.76 3.19
CA ILE A 76 1.59 -4.38 4.51
C ILE A 76 1.64 -5.88 4.30
N GLU A 77 2.79 -6.47 4.57
CA GLU A 77 3.05 -7.89 4.49
C GLU A 77 2.74 -8.55 5.84
N GLU A 78 2.02 -9.67 5.81
CA GLU A 78 1.77 -10.49 6.99
C GLU A 78 2.70 -11.69 6.95
N LEU A 79 3.64 -11.74 7.89
CA LEU A 79 4.55 -12.86 8.09
C LEU A 79 4.11 -13.61 9.33
N SER A 80 4.05 -14.94 9.25
CA SER A 80 3.59 -15.75 10.37
C SER A 80 4.50 -16.94 10.61
N VAL A 81 4.62 -17.30 11.88
CA VAL A 81 5.31 -18.51 12.31
C VAL A 81 4.46 -19.25 13.33
N VAL A 82 4.54 -20.57 13.28
CA VAL A 82 3.83 -21.47 14.18
C VAL A 82 4.85 -22.30 14.96
N SER A 83 4.60 -22.42 16.27
CA SER A 83 5.24 -23.37 17.16
C SER A 83 4.40 -24.62 17.22
N ARG A 84 4.97 -25.76 16.87
CA ARG A 84 4.28 -27.05 16.82
C ARG A 84 4.82 -28.01 17.86
N ASP A 85 3.95 -28.90 18.31
CA ASP A 85 4.37 -30.07 19.07
C ASP A 85 4.89 -31.14 18.09
N THR A 86 6.15 -31.53 18.26
CA THR A 86 6.79 -32.55 17.40
C THR A 86 7.03 -33.82 18.19
N LYS A 87 7.29 -34.94 17.51
CA LYS A 87 7.60 -36.21 18.17
C LYS A 87 8.85 -36.15 19.06
N LEU A 88 9.77 -35.22 18.78
CA LEU A 88 11.01 -35.05 19.53
C LEU A 88 10.87 -34.06 20.70
N GLY A 89 9.73 -33.37 20.79
CA GLY A 89 9.46 -32.32 21.77
C GLY A 89 8.75 -31.11 21.15
N PRO A 90 8.26 -30.19 21.99
CA PRO A 90 7.65 -28.97 21.53
C PRO A 90 8.68 -28.03 20.87
N GLU A 91 8.30 -27.37 19.79
CA GLU A 91 9.03 -26.19 19.31
C GLU A 91 8.76 -25.03 20.25
N GLU A 92 9.80 -24.24 20.53
CA GLU A 92 9.71 -23.11 21.44
C GLU A 92 10.01 -21.80 20.71
N ILE A 93 9.26 -20.76 21.07
CA ILE A 93 9.54 -19.38 20.68
C ILE A 93 10.38 -18.77 21.79
N THR A 94 11.63 -18.44 21.48
CA THR A 94 12.62 -17.99 22.47
C THR A 94 13.62 -17.04 21.83
N ARG A 95 14.21 -16.19 22.67
CA ARG A 95 15.34 -15.33 22.30
C ARG A 95 16.66 -16.11 22.23
N ASP A 96 16.76 -17.24 22.92
CA ASP A 96 17.98 -18.06 22.99
C ASP A 96 18.14 -18.91 21.72
N ILE A 97 18.78 -18.32 20.72
CA ILE A 97 18.97 -18.93 19.40
C ILE A 97 20.46 -18.98 19.11
N SER A 98 20.94 -20.15 18.71
CA SER A 98 22.35 -20.36 18.41
C SER A 98 22.81 -19.53 17.20
N ASN A 99 24.04 -19.01 17.29
CA ASN A 99 24.74 -18.34 16.19
C ASN A 99 24.11 -17.03 15.66
N LEU A 100 23.33 -16.32 16.48
CA LEU A 100 22.80 -15.00 16.13
C LEU A 100 23.70 -13.85 16.58
N SER A 101 23.81 -12.83 15.74
CA SER A 101 24.55 -11.61 16.08
C SER A 101 23.87 -10.83 17.21
N GLU A 102 24.66 -10.19 18.07
CA GLU A 102 24.14 -9.34 19.16
C GLU A 102 23.23 -8.21 18.63
N ARG A 103 23.52 -7.68 17.43
CA ARG A 103 22.69 -6.66 16.77
C ARG A 103 21.27 -7.18 16.51
N MET A 104 21.13 -8.41 16.02
CA MET A 104 19.82 -9.02 15.76
C MET A 104 19.12 -9.36 17.09
N LEU A 105 19.85 -9.90 18.07
CA LEU A 105 19.32 -10.19 19.40
C LEU A 105 18.87 -8.94 20.16
N GLY A 106 19.49 -7.78 19.91
CA GLY A 106 19.11 -6.50 20.51
C GLY A 106 17.75 -5.97 20.04
N ARG A 107 17.22 -6.50 18.93
CA ARG A 107 15.90 -6.10 18.39
C ARG A 107 14.76 -7.02 18.84
N LEU A 108 15.08 -8.18 19.42
CA LEU A 108 14.11 -9.11 19.97
C LEU A 108 13.87 -8.81 21.45
N ASP A 109 12.63 -8.97 21.89
CA ASP A 109 12.25 -8.93 23.28
C ASP A 109 12.69 -10.20 24.04
N GLU A 110 12.40 -10.26 25.33
CA GLU A 110 12.72 -11.41 26.19
C GLU A 110 12.03 -12.70 25.74
N SER A 111 10.87 -12.61 25.08
CA SER A 111 10.15 -13.76 24.51
C SER A 111 10.69 -14.17 23.13
N GLY A 112 11.65 -13.44 22.56
CA GLY A 112 12.20 -13.71 21.23
C GLY A 112 11.38 -13.14 20.08
N ILE A 113 10.53 -12.13 20.33
CA ILE A 113 9.67 -11.48 19.34
C ILE A 113 10.18 -10.06 19.06
N ILE A 114 10.15 -9.64 17.80
CA ILE A 114 10.59 -8.30 17.38
C ILE A 114 9.73 -7.16 18.02
N TYR A 115 10.37 -6.05 18.37
CA TYR A 115 9.67 -4.85 18.84
C TYR A 115 8.85 -4.17 17.74
N ILE A 116 7.69 -3.63 18.11
CA ILE A 116 6.88 -2.76 17.23
C ILE A 116 7.63 -1.44 17.03
N GLY A 117 7.73 -0.98 15.78
CA GLY A 117 8.49 0.19 15.37
C GLY A 117 9.93 -0.09 14.95
N ALA A 118 10.42 -1.34 15.09
CA ALA A 118 11.75 -1.70 14.61
C ALA A 118 11.82 -1.65 13.07
N GLU A 119 12.89 -1.05 12.55
CA GLU A 119 13.25 -1.14 11.13
C GLU A 119 14.07 -2.40 10.89
N VAL A 120 13.63 -3.19 9.92
CA VAL A 120 14.19 -4.51 9.59
C VAL A 120 14.57 -4.58 8.12
N GLU A 121 15.63 -5.34 7.86
CA GLU A 121 16.17 -5.63 6.54
C GLU A 121 16.08 -7.13 6.26
N SER A 122 16.26 -7.49 4.98
CA SER A 122 16.30 -8.87 4.52
C SER A 122 17.25 -9.75 5.37
N GLY A 123 16.73 -10.85 5.91
CA GLY A 123 17.49 -11.81 6.72
C GLY A 123 17.45 -11.56 8.23
N ASP A 124 16.97 -10.40 8.68
CA ASP A 124 16.73 -10.13 10.10
C ASP A 124 15.69 -11.10 10.68
N VAL A 125 15.88 -11.48 11.95
CA VAL A 125 14.96 -12.35 12.68
C VAL A 125 13.80 -11.53 13.23
N LEU A 126 12.58 -11.96 12.90
CA LEU A 126 11.34 -11.36 13.40
C LEU A 126 10.81 -12.10 14.62
N VAL A 127 10.91 -13.42 14.61
CA VAL A 127 10.46 -14.28 15.71
C VAL A 127 11.43 -15.43 15.83
N GLY A 128 12.07 -15.51 16.99
CA GLY A 128 12.95 -16.60 17.37
C GLY A 128 12.20 -17.90 17.51
N LYS A 129 12.62 -18.95 16.81
CA LYS A 129 12.04 -20.28 16.96
C LYS A 129 13.13 -21.35 16.93
N VAL A 130 13.07 -22.23 17.92
CA VAL A 130 13.96 -23.39 18.03
C VAL A 130 13.15 -24.68 17.92
N THR A 131 13.65 -25.61 17.11
CA THR A 131 13.07 -26.94 16.95
C THR A 131 14.02 -27.97 17.57
N PRO A 132 13.54 -28.85 18.46
CA PRO A 132 14.35 -29.96 18.97
C PRO A 132 14.87 -30.83 17.84
N LYS A 133 16.17 -31.14 17.86
CA LYS A 133 16.85 -31.97 16.86
C LYS A 133 17.26 -33.29 17.50
N GLY A 134 17.02 -34.40 16.80
CA GLY A 134 17.52 -35.69 17.23
C GLY A 134 19.05 -35.77 17.15
N GLU A 135 19.64 -36.72 17.88
CA GLU A 135 21.08 -36.98 17.84
C GLU A 135 21.53 -37.33 16.41
N THR A 136 22.28 -36.44 15.77
CA THR A 136 22.93 -36.73 14.49
C THR A 136 24.33 -37.27 14.73
N GLN A 137 24.65 -38.41 14.13
CA GLN A 137 26.02 -38.91 14.08
C GLN A 137 26.89 -37.95 13.26
N LEU A 138 27.78 -37.24 13.95
CA LEU A 138 28.74 -36.33 13.34
C LEU A 138 29.85 -37.11 12.64
N THR A 139 30.39 -36.56 11.55
CA THR A 139 31.55 -37.14 10.88
C THR A 139 32.82 -37.01 11.76
N PRO A 140 33.88 -37.81 11.54
CA PRO A 140 35.13 -37.68 12.29
C PRO A 140 35.71 -36.26 12.25
N GLU A 141 35.59 -35.56 11.12
CA GLU A 141 36.06 -34.19 10.92
C GLU A 141 35.27 -33.19 11.77
N GLU A 142 33.93 -33.29 11.77
CA GLU A 142 33.08 -32.43 12.61
C GLU A 142 33.31 -32.69 14.10
N LYS A 143 33.53 -33.95 14.49
CA LYS A 143 33.89 -34.31 15.87
C LYS A 143 35.23 -33.69 16.28
N LEU A 144 36.23 -33.74 15.41
CA LEU A 144 37.53 -33.14 15.66
C LEU A 144 37.43 -31.61 15.79
N LEU A 145 36.72 -30.95 14.88
CA LEU A 145 36.52 -29.50 14.93
C LEU A 145 35.86 -29.06 16.24
N ARG A 146 34.79 -29.74 16.66
CA ARG A 146 34.14 -29.44 17.95
C ARG A 146 35.03 -29.71 19.14
N ALA A 147 35.86 -30.76 19.09
CA ALA A 147 36.83 -31.03 20.15
C ALA A 147 37.91 -29.93 20.24
N ILE A 148 38.33 -29.35 19.12
CA ILE A 148 39.30 -28.25 19.05
C ILE A 148 38.69 -26.94 19.56
N PHE A 149 37.51 -26.57 19.09
CA PHE A 149 36.87 -25.28 19.42
C PHE A 149 36.04 -25.32 20.71
N GLY A 150 35.85 -26.49 21.31
CA GLY A 150 35.04 -26.66 22.52
C GLY A 150 33.56 -26.36 22.31
N GLU A 151 33.09 -26.27 21.06
CA GLU A 151 31.69 -26.01 20.73
C GLU A 151 30.84 -27.24 21.06
N LYS A 152 29.88 -27.07 21.97
CA LYS A 152 28.90 -28.11 22.28
C LYS A 152 27.95 -28.30 21.09
N ALA A 153 27.53 -29.54 20.88
CA ALA A 153 26.42 -29.80 19.99
C ALA A 153 25.19 -29.03 20.49
N SER A 154 24.60 -28.20 19.64
CA SER A 154 23.27 -27.66 19.92
C SER A 154 22.25 -28.76 19.63
N ASP A 155 21.47 -29.12 20.65
CA ASP A 155 20.37 -30.08 20.55
C ASP A 155 19.14 -29.48 19.85
N VAL A 156 19.23 -28.20 19.46
CA VAL A 156 18.16 -27.46 18.79
C VAL A 156 18.61 -26.93 17.44
N LYS A 157 17.65 -26.77 16.53
CA LYS A 157 17.83 -26.16 15.21
C LYS A 157 17.10 -24.83 15.16
N ASP A 158 17.78 -23.80 14.64
CA ASP A 158 17.14 -22.52 14.30
C ASP A 158 16.12 -22.72 13.15
N THR A 159 14.85 -22.46 13.45
CA THR A 159 13.74 -22.44 12.49
C THR A 159 12.95 -21.13 12.61
N SER A 160 13.64 -20.06 13.00
CA SER A 160 13.11 -18.72 13.22
C SER A 160 12.49 -18.10 11.97
N LEU A 161 11.52 -17.22 12.19
CA LEU A 161 10.95 -16.39 11.15
C LEU A 161 11.92 -15.27 10.80
N ARG A 162 12.28 -15.15 9.52
CA ARG A 162 13.16 -14.11 9.01
C ARG A 162 12.47 -13.26 7.96
N VAL A 163 12.91 -12.02 7.82
CA VAL A 163 12.44 -11.12 6.75
C VAL A 163 12.83 -11.73 5.41
N PRO A 164 11.88 -11.91 4.47
CA PRO A 164 12.17 -12.43 3.14
C PRO A 164 13.20 -11.58 2.37
N SER A 165 13.92 -12.24 1.46
CA SER A 165 14.91 -11.56 0.62
C SER A 165 14.27 -10.45 -0.21
N GLY A 166 14.91 -9.28 -0.23
CA GLY A 166 14.44 -8.11 -1.00
C GLY A 166 13.31 -7.32 -0.35
N MET A 167 12.96 -7.60 0.91
CA MET A 167 12.05 -6.77 1.70
C MET A 167 12.80 -6.01 2.78
N SER A 168 12.42 -4.75 2.97
CA SER A 168 12.86 -3.90 4.08
C SER A 168 11.72 -3.00 4.50
N GLY A 169 11.56 -2.76 5.80
CA GLY A 169 10.44 -1.95 6.27
C GLY A 169 10.38 -1.86 7.79
N THR A 170 9.27 -1.34 8.28
CA THR A 170 9.04 -1.11 9.71
C THR A 170 7.98 -2.07 10.22
N ILE A 171 8.22 -2.67 11.38
CA ILE A 171 7.21 -3.49 12.06
C ILE A 171 6.12 -2.58 12.61
N ILE A 172 4.87 -2.79 12.17
CA ILE A 172 3.73 -1.95 12.59
C ILE A 172 2.87 -2.61 13.66
N ASP A 173 2.78 -3.94 13.65
CA ASP A 173 1.93 -4.68 14.58
C ASP A 173 2.45 -6.11 14.75
N VAL A 174 2.22 -6.68 15.93
CA VAL A 174 2.55 -8.06 16.26
C VAL A 174 1.39 -8.66 17.04
N GLN A 175 0.91 -9.81 16.57
CA GLN A 175 -0.18 -10.55 17.18
C GLN A 175 0.31 -11.92 17.61
N VAL A 176 0.04 -12.29 18.86
CA VAL A 176 0.40 -13.58 19.44
C VAL A 176 -0.88 -14.32 19.77
N PHE A 177 -1.03 -15.51 19.20
CA PHE A 177 -2.14 -16.41 19.45
C PHE A 177 -1.63 -17.60 20.25
N THR A 178 -2.32 -17.92 21.34
CA THR A 178 -1.94 -19.01 22.26
C THR A 178 -3.10 -19.98 22.41
N ARG A 179 -2.82 -21.27 22.20
CA ARG A 179 -3.81 -22.33 22.42
C ARG A 179 -4.27 -22.35 23.87
N GLU A 180 -5.54 -22.67 24.07
CA GLU A 180 -6.14 -22.89 25.39
C GLU A 180 -5.41 -23.98 26.18
N GLY A 181 -5.09 -23.70 27.45
CA GLY A 181 -4.37 -24.62 28.35
C GLY A 181 -2.85 -24.49 28.34
N ILE A 182 -2.28 -23.62 27.51
CA ILE A 182 -0.84 -23.28 27.53
C ILE A 182 -0.65 -21.94 28.24
N ASP A 183 0.37 -21.86 29.09
CA ASP A 183 0.74 -20.62 29.77
C ASP A 183 1.15 -19.54 28.77
N ARG A 184 0.68 -18.32 29.05
CA ARG A 184 0.93 -17.16 28.19
C ARG A 184 2.29 -16.54 28.52
N ASP A 185 3.04 -16.19 27.49
CA ASP A 185 4.30 -15.47 27.66
C ASP A 185 4.06 -14.05 28.20
N SER A 186 5.12 -13.46 28.76
CA SER A 186 5.11 -12.06 29.18
C SER A 186 4.65 -11.12 28.06
N ARG A 187 5.11 -11.36 26.83
CA ARG A 187 4.71 -10.57 25.66
C ARG A 187 3.24 -10.72 25.29
N ALA A 188 2.70 -11.94 25.33
CA ALA A 188 1.29 -12.19 25.04
C ALA A 188 0.38 -11.52 26.08
N GLN A 189 0.76 -11.60 27.36
CA GLN A 189 0.03 -10.95 28.44
C GLN A 189 0.07 -9.42 28.30
N GLN A 190 1.24 -8.85 28.00
CA GLN A 190 1.40 -7.40 27.76
C GLN A 190 0.49 -6.92 26.63
N ILE A 191 0.44 -7.62 25.49
CA ILE A 191 -0.40 -7.25 24.35
C ILE A 191 -1.88 -7.23 24.75
N ILE A 192 -2.33 -8.22 25.51
CA ILE A 192 -3.72 -8.30 25.98
C ILE A 192 -4.04 -7.15 26.93
N ASP A 193 -3.16 -6.86 27.88
CA ASP A 193 -3.35 -5.78 28.85
C ASP A 193 -3.38 -4.40 28.16
N ASP A 194 -2.50 -4.18 27.18
CA ASP A 194 -2.48 -2.95 26.36
C ASP A 194 -3.76 -2.83 25.53
N GLN A 195 -4.23 -3.90 24.90
CA GLN A 195 -5.50 -3.91 24.16
C GLN A 195 -6.70 -3.64 25.06
N LEU A 196 -6.73 -4.20 26.28
CA LEU A 196 -7.79 -3.95 27.25
C LEU A 196 -7.78 -2.50 27.74
N LYS A 197 -6.58 -1.94 27.98
CA LYS A 197 -6.41 -0.55 28.39
C LYS A 197 -6.90 0.41 27.31
N HIS A 198 -6.49 0.20 26.05
CA HIS A 198 -6.95 1.01 24.92
C HIS A 198 -8.47 0.90 24.75
N PHE A 199 -9.01 -0.32 24.75
CA PHE A 199 -10.46 -0.51 24.61
C PHE A 199 -11.25 0.15 25.74
N LYS A 200 -10.73 0.13 26.98
CA LYS A 200 -11.34 0.82 28.12
C LYS A 200 -11.33 2.35 27.93
N GLN A 201 -10.24 2.90 27.41
CA GLN A 201 -10.16 4.33 27.09
C GLN A 201 -11.17 4.71 26.00
N ASP A 202 -11.28 3.92 24.93
CA ASP A 202 -12.24 4.15 23.85
C ASP A 202 -13.69 4.12 24.36
N LEU A 203 -14.03 3.15 25.21
CA LEU A 203 -15.38 3.07 25.81
C LEU A 203 -15.65 4.25 26.74
N ALA A 204 -14.65 4.69 27.52
CA ALA A 204 -14.79 5.85 28.40
C ALA A 204 -15.00 7.14 27.59
N ASP A 205 -14.29 7.30 26.47
CA ASP A 205 -14.48 8.44 25.56
C ASP A 205 -15.84 8.40 24.86
N GLN A 206 -16.28 7.23 24.40
CA GLN A 206 -17.62 7.05 23.84
C GLN A 206 -18.71 7.37 24.87
N LEU A 207 -18.56 6.88 26.10
CA LEU A 207 -19.50 7.18 27.18
C LEU A 207 -19.54 8.68 27.49
N ARG A 208 -18.37 9.34 27.56
CA ARG A 208 -18.27 10.78 27.75
C ARG A 208 -19.01 11.56 26.65
N ILE A 209 -18.85 11.17 25.38
CA ILE A 209 -19.54 11.81 24.24
C ILE A 209 -21.07 11.61 24.34
N VAL A 210 -21.52 10.40 24.69
CA VAL A 210 -22.96 10.11 24.87
C VAL A 210 -23.53 10.88 26.06
N GLU A 211 -22.79 10.98 27.16
CA GLU A 211 -23.15 11.81 28.32
C GLU A 211 -23.26 13.28 27.94
N ASP A 212 -22.26 13.84 27.27
CA ASP A 212 -22.25 15.24 26.83
C ASP A 212 -23.40 15.57 25.86
N ASP A 213 -23.72 14.68 24.90
CA ASP A 213 -24.88 14.85 24.00
C ASP A 213 -26.21 14.76 24.78
N THR A 214 -26.34 13.80 25.68
CA THR A 214 -27.54 13.62 26.50
C THR A 214 -27.78 14.85 27.38
N PHE A 215 -26.76 15.33 28.07
CA PHE A 215 -26.86 16.55 28.89
C PHE A 215 -27.09 17.80 28.04
N GLY A 216 -26.49 17.90 26.86
CA GLY A 216 -26.78 18.99 25.91
C GLY A 216 -28.25 19.01 25.44
N ARG A 217 -28.86 17.83 25.24
CA ARG A 217 -30.30 17.71 24.95
C ARG A 217 -31.16 18.08 26.16
N ILE A 218 -30.78 17.63 27.35
CA ILE A 218 -31.47 17.98 28.61
C ILE A 218 -31.41 19.49 28.85
N GLU A 219 -30.25 20.13 28.64
CA GLU A 219 -30.10 21.58 28.77
C GLU A 219 -31.09 22.33 27.87
N ARG A 220 -31.16 21.97 26.58
CA ARG A 220 -32.13 22.57 25.63
C ARG A 220 -33.59 22.32 26.02
N LEU A 221 -33.88 21.16 26.61
CA LEU A 221 -35.22 20.79 27.05
C LEU A 221 -35.66 21.55 28.31
N LEU A 222 -34.73 21.77 29.25
CA LEU A 222 -34.99 22.43 30.52
C LEU A 222 -35.05 23.96 30.42
N ILE A 223 -34.24 24.58 29.54
CA ILE A 223 -34.23 26.03 29.35
C ILE A 223 -35.66 26.55 29.07
N ASN A 224 -36.04 27.61 29.79
CA ASN A 224 -37.35 28.28 29.70
C ASN A 224 -38.58 27.45 30.14
N LYS A 225 -38.41 26.23 30.66
CA LYS A 225 -39.52 25.47 31.28
C LYS A 225 -39.75 25.89 32.73
N VAL A 226 -40.99 25.75 33.17
CA VAL A 226 -41.42 26.05 34.55
C VAL A 226 -41.24 24.79 35.39
N ALA A 227 -40.43 24.89 36.44
CA ALA A 227 -40.21 23.79 37.36
C ALA A 227 -41.16 23.86 38.57
N THR A 228 -41.60 22.68 39.00
CA THR A 228 -42.48 22.49 40.16
C THR A 228 -41.69 22.22 41.45
N GLY A 229 -40.40 21.91 41.32
CA GLY A 229 -39.41 21.79 42.40
C GLY A 229 -38.11 21.17 41.89
N GLY A 230 -36.99 21.35 42.61
CA GLY A 230 -35.70 20.79 42.21
C GLY A 230 -34.59 21.02 43.24
N PRO A 231 -33.38 20.48 42.99
CA PRO A 231 -32.22 20.64 43.87
C PRO A 231 -31.82 22.11 44.06
N LYS A 232 -31.14 22.41 45.19
CA LYS A 232 -30.79 23.79 45.65
C LYS A 232 -31.98 24.76 45.86
N GLY A 233 -33.16 24.24 46.22
CA GLY A 233 -34.26 25.09 46.69
C GLY A 233 -35.00 25.85 45.59
N LEU A 234 -35.08 25.26 44.39
CA LEU A 234 -35.78 25.85 43.25
C LEU A 234 -37.28 25.97 43.54
N LYS A 235 -37.84 27.19 43.45
CA LYS A 235 -39.21 27.49 43.87
C LYS A 235 -40.23 27.08 42.80
N LYS A 236 -41.39 26.64 43.25
CA LYS A 236 -42.53 26.27 42.40
C LYS A 236 -42.95 27.46 41.53
N GLY A 237 -42.83 27.34 40.21
CA GLY A 237 -43.21 28.38 39.25
C GLY A 237 -42.05 29.17 38.64
N GLU A 238 -40.80 28.89 39.02
CA GLU A 238 -39.62 29.57 38.49
C GLU A 238 -39.15 28.98 37.15
N LYS A 239 -38.70 29.83 36.23
CA LYS A 239 -38.15 29.40 34.93
C LYS A 239 -36.69 28.99 35.11
N ILE A 240 -36.32 27.86 34.51
CA ILE A 240 -34.94 27.36 34.57
C ILE A 240 -34.05 28.23 33.65
N SER A 241 -33.04 28.86 34.23
CA SER A 241 -32.02 29.65 33.52
C SER A 241 -30.74 28.82 33.28
N LYS A 242 -29.94 29.23 32.28
CA LYS A 242 -28.67 28.58 31.95
C LYS A 242 -27.66 28.67 33.10
N ASP A 243 -27.63 29.79 33.82
CA ASP A 243 -26.74 30.01 34.96
C ASP A 243 -27.10 29.12 36.15
N PHE A 244 -28.40 28.83 36.35
CA PHE A 244 -28.84 27.91 37.38
C PHE A 244 -28.37 26.47 37.11
N LEU A 245 -28.51 26.00 35.87
CA LEU A 245 -28.05 24.65 35.47
C LEU A 245 -26.52 24.50 35.61
N ALA A 246 -25.76 25.55 35.32
CA ALA A 246 -24.31 25.55 35.50
C ALA A 246 -23.87 25.49 36.97
N SER A 247 -24.74 25.89 37.91
CA SER A 247 -24.44 25.91 39.35
C SER A 247 -24.62 24.57 40.05
N ILE A 248 -25.18 23.56 39.38
CA ILE A 248 -25.57 22.25 39.92
C ILE A 248 -24.82 21.14 39.18
N ASN A 249 -24.55 20.02 39.87
CA ASN A 249 -23.92 18.86 39.22
C ASN A 249 -24.84 18.30 38.13
N ARG A 250 -24.27 17.86 37.01
CA ARG A 250 -25.03 17.39 35.85
C ARG A 250 -25.98 16.24 36.18
N TYR A 251 -25.59 15.33 37.07
CA TYR A 251 -26.45 14.21 37.47
C TYR A 251 -27.67 14.65 38.31
N ASP A 252 -27.59 15.78 39.01
CA ASP A 252 -28.73 16.31 39.78
C ASP A 252 -29.78 16.96 38.85
N TRP A 253 -29.48 17.17 37.56
CA TRP A 253 -30.46 17.69 36.58
C TRP A 253 -31.63 16.72 36.39
N PHE A 254 -31.42 15.43 36.62
CA PHE A 254 -32.48 14.41 36.56
C PHE A 254 -33.51 14.53 37.70
N ASP A 255 -33.17 15.23 38.79
CA ASP A 255 -34.05 15.40 39.94
C ASP A 255 -34.92 16.67 39.85
N ILE A 256 -34.82 17.41 38.74
CA ILE A 256 -35.65 18.59 38.45
C ILE A 256 -37.04 18.13 38.04
N ARG A 257 -38.05 18.53 38.81
CA ARG A 257 -39.46 18.24 38.52
C ARG A 257 -40.05 19.36 37.66
N LEU A 258 -40.55 18.98 36.50
CA LEU A 258 -41.19 19.89 35.54
C LEU A 258 -42.70 19.91 35.75
N GLY A 259 -43.34 21.03 35.42
CA GLY A 259 -44.81 21.15 35.46
C GLY A 259 -45.52 20.58 34.23
N ASN A 260 -44.78 20.12 33.21
CA ASN A 260 -45.32 19.60 31.95
C ASN A 260 -45.06 18.10 31.85
N ASP A 261 -46.12 17.30 31.74
CA ASP A 261 -46.07 15.83 31.68
C ASP A 261 -45.22 15.29 30.53
N ASP A 262 -45.26 15.93 29.35
CA ASP A 262 -44.49 15.47 28.18
C ASP A 262 -42.99 15.67 28.38
N ALA A 263 -42.61 16.80 28.98
CA ALA A 263 -41.21 17.11 29.27
C ALA A 263 -40.65 16.24 30.41
N SER A 264 -41.49 15.89 31.40
CA SER A 264 -41.12 14.95 32.46
C SER A 264 -40.89 13.53 31.92
N LYS A 265 -41.78 13.04 31.04
CA LYS A 265 -41.60 11.75 30.36
C LYS A 265 -40.35 11.71 29.50
N GLN A 266 -40.03 12.80 28.80
CA GLN A 266 -38.80 12.91 28.00
C GLN A 266 -37.55 12.89 28.88
N LEU A 267 -37.57 13.55 30.04
CA LEU A 267 -36.46 13.53 31.00
C LEU A 267 -36.22 12.11 31.56
N GLU A 268 -37.28 11.39 31.93
CA GLU A 268 -37.21 9.99 32.36
C GLU A 268 -36.67 9.09 31.24
N THR A 269 -37.17 9.25 30.02
CA THR A 269 -36.68 8.48 28.85
C THR A 269 -35.19 8.71 28.61
N LEU A 270 -34.69 9.94 28.73
CA LEU A 270 -33.26 10.25 28.59
C LEU A 270 -32.42 9.64 29.73
N LYS A 271 -32.95 9.61 30.96
CA LYS A 271 -32.31 8.95 32.11
C LYS A 271 -32.19 7.45 31.89
N ASP A 272 -33.26 6.81 31.43
CA ASP A 272 -33.30 5.39 31.14
C ASP A 272 -32.38 5.02 29.96
N ASN A 273 -32.36 5.83 28.90
CA ASN A 273 -31.44 5.62 27.78
C ASN A 273 -29.97 5.71 28.23
N LEU A 274 -29.64 6.63 29.15
CA LEU A 274 -28.28 6.78 29.66
C LEU A 274 -27.88 5.61 30.56
N SER A 275 -28.78 5.12 31.43
CA SER A 275 -28.51 3.95 32.27
C SER A 275 -28.33 2.67 31.44
N VAL A 276 -29.18 2.48 30.41
CA VAL A 276 -29.05 1.38 29.45
C VAL A 276 -27.75 1.49 28.67
N ALA A 277 -27.36 2.69 28.22
CA ALA A 277 -26.09 2.89 27.52
C ALA A 277 -24.90 2.49 28.40
N LYS A 278 -24.87 2.91 29.68
CA LYS A 278 -23.82 2.51 30.64
C LYS A 278 -23.71 1.00 30.79
N GLU A 279 -24.84 0.33 31.03
CA GLU A 279 -24.87 -1.13 31.17
C GLU A 279 -24.41 -1.84 29.88
N GLN A 280 -24.75 -1.30 28.71
CA GLN A 280 -24.28 -1.82 27.43
C GLN A 280 -22.76 -1.66 27.26
N PHE A 281 -22.18 -0.53 27.66
CA PHE A 281 -20.72 -0.32 27.63
C PHE A 281 -20.00 -1.29 28.57
N ASP A 282 -20.51 -1.51 29.78
CA ASP A 282 -19.95 -2.48 30.73
C ASP A 282 -20.03 -3.92 30.18
N LYS A 283 -21.16 -4.30 29.58
CA LYS A 283 -21.31 -5.60 28.90
C LYS A 283 -20.31 -5.76 27.75
N ARG A 284 -20.13 -4.73 26.91
CA ARG A 284 -19.14 -4.75 25.82
C ARG A 284 -17.72 -4.92 26.34
N PHE A 285 -17.37 -4.27 27.46
CA PHE A 285 -16.07 -4.44 28.10
C PHE A 285 -15.85 -5.87 28.59
N GLU A 286 -16.80 -6.43 29.34
CA GLU A 286 -16.71 -7.81 29.83
C GLU A 286 -16.69 -8.83 28.70
N GLU A 287 -17.46 -8.63 27.63
CA GLU A 287 -17.41 -9.48 26.44
C GLU A 287 -16.05 -9.43 25.75
N LYS A 288 -15.46 -8.24 25.58
CA LYS A 288 -14.12 -8.09 24.97
C LYS A 288 -13.05 -8.71 25.86
N LYS A 289 -13.11 -8.49 27.17
CA LYS A 289 -12.23 -9.10 28.16
C LYS A 289 -12.30 -10.62 28.12
N ARG A 290 -13.51 -11.19 28.10
CA ARG A 290 -13.71 -12.63 27.96
C ARG A 290 -13.09 -13.14 26.67
N LYS A 291 -13.32 -12.49 25.52
CA LYS A 291 -12.77 -12.90 24.22
C LYS A 291 -11.24 -12.87 24.16
N LEU A 292 -10.60 -11.87 24.77
CA LEU A 292 -9.13 -11.79 24.81
C LEU A 292 -8.50 -12.74 25.84
N THR A 293 -9.24 -13.08 26.90
CA THR A 293 -8.76 -14.00 27.95
C THR A 293 -9.03 -15.46 27.59
N GLN A 294 -10.00 -15.73 26.72
CA GLN A 294 -10.21 -17.04 26.13
C GLN A 294 -8.99 -17.43 25.27
N GLY A 295 -8.57 -18.70 25.33
CA GLY A 295 -7.52 -19.21 24.45
C GLY A 295 -7.99 -19.26 22.99
N ASP A 296 -7.05 -19.21 22.06
CA ASP A 296 -7.34 -19.24 20.62
C ASP A 296 -7.48 -20.67 20.10
N GLU A 297 -8.41 -20.87 19.16
CA GLU A 297 -8.56 -22.14 18.43
C GLU A 297 -7.49 -22.24 17.33
N LEU A 298 -6.39 -22.95 17.63
CA LEU A 298 -5.29 -23.19 16.69
C LEU A 298 -5.35 -24.59 16.05
N PRO A 299 -4.86 -24.75 14.80
CA PRO A 299 -4.82 -26.04 14.11
C PRO A 299 -4.16 -27.15 14.94
N PRO A 300 -4.58 -28.42 14.82
CA PRO A 300 -4.09 -29.51 15.68
C PRO A 300 -2.56 -29.59 15.67
N GLY A 301 -1.97 -29.74 16.87
CA GLY A 301 -0.52 -29.74 17.05
C GLY A 301 0.16 -28.36 17.10
N VAL A 302 -0.53 -27.26 16.76
CA VAL A 302 0.01 -25.89 16.92
C VAL A 302 -0.24 -25.37 18.34
N GLN A 303 0.83 -25.07 19.07
CA GLN A 303 0.76 -24.53 20.43
C GLN A 303 0.58 -23.00 20.44
N LYS A 304 1.36 -22.32 19.60
CA LYS A 304 1.42 -20.87 19.52
C LYS A 304 1.61 -20.42 18.07
N MET A 305 1.01 -19.30 17.71
CA MET A 305 1.19 -18.66 16.40
C MET A 305 1.51 -17.19 16.62
N VAL A 306 2.57 -16.70 15.97
CA VAL A 306 2.92 -15.28 15.98
C VAL A 306 2.79 -14.74 14.58
N LYS A 307 2.04 -13.64 14.45
CA LYS A 307 1.90 -12.87 13.21
C LYS A 307 2.59 -11.53 13.39
N VAL A 308 3.42 -11.18 12.41
CA VAL A 308 4.16 -9.92 12.36
C VAL A 308 3.74 -9.18 11.10
N TYR A 309 3.30 -7.94 11.26
CA TYR A 309 2.93 -7.06 10.16
C TYR A 309 4.09 -6.13 9.84
N LEU A 310 4.63 -6.27 8.63
CA LEU A 310 5.73 -5.46 8.10
C LEU A 310 5.18 -4.45 7.10
N ALA A 311 5.34 -3.15 7.40
CA ALA A 311 5.04 -2.08 6.45
C ALA A 311 6.27 -1.79 5.57
N VAL A 312 6.14 -2.08 4.29
CA VAL A 312 7.17 -1.86 3.26
C VAL A 312 6.77 -0.64 2.43
N LYS A 313 7.63 0.37 2.40
CA LYS A 313 7.48 1.53 1.50
C LYS A 313 8.15 1.21 0.17
N ARG A 314 7.35 1.04 -0.89
CA ARG A 314 7.84 0.71 -2.23
C ARG A 314 7.80 1.93 -3.14
N ARG A 315 8.98 2.47 -3.43
CA ARG A 315 9.15 3.55 -4.40
C ARG A 315 8.95 3.04 -5.83
N ILE A 316 8.80 3.95 -6.78
CA ILE A 316 8.81 3.59 -8.19
C ILE A 316 10.25 3.38 -8.66
N GLN A 317 10.48 2.38 -9.50
CA GLN A 317 11.81 2.05 -10.01
C GLN A 317 11.74 1.46 -11.42
N PRO A 318 12.87 1.39 -12.15
CA PRO A 318 12.93 0.73 -13.45
C PRO A 318 12.43 -0.72 -13.36
N GLY A 319 11.61 -1.14 -14.33
CA GLY A 319 10.94 -2.43 -14.34
C GLY A 319 9.51 -2.41 -13.78
N ASP A 320 9.13 -1.38 -13.03
CA ASP A 320 7.74 -1.21 -12.59
C ASP A 320 6.82 -0.93 -13.79
N LYS A 321 5.58 -1.41 -13.70
CA LYS A 321 4.58 -1.23 -14.75
C LYS A 321 3.65 -0.07 -14.43
N MET A 322 3.53 0.86 -15.37
CA MET A 322 2.57 1.96 -15.31
C MET A 322 1.56 1.85 -16.44
N ALA A 323 0.43 2.56 -16.29
CA ALA A 323 -0.56 2.66 -17.35
C ALA A 323 -1.33 3.98 -17.28
N GLY A 324 -1.70 4.51 -18.43
CA GLY A 324 -2.80 5.47 -18.51
C GLY A 324 -4.16 4.76 -18.60
N ARG A 325 -5.24 5.54 -18.56
CA ARG A 325 -6.62 5.02 -18.63
C ARG A 325 -7.01 4.50 -20.01
N HIS A 326 -6.27 4.85 -21.05
CA HIS A 326 -6.55 4.52 -22.45
C HIS A 326 -5.84 3.24 -22.94
N GLY A 327 -5.48 2.35 -22.01
CA GLY A 327 -4.82 1.08 -22.34
C GLY A 327 -3.35 1.20 -22.74
N ASN A 328 -2.77 2.41 -22.67
CA ASN A 328 -1.34 2.67 -22.84
C ASN A 328 -0.59 2.16 -21.59
N LYS A 329 -0.16 0.91 -21.64
CA LYS A 329 0.66 0.27 -20.60
C LYS A 329 2.12 0.41 -20.99
N GLY A 330 2.97 0.63 -20.00
CA GLY A 330 4.40 0.69 -20.22
C GLY A 330 5.20 0.28 -19.01
N VAL A 331 6.47 0.01 -19.24
CA VAL A 331 7.44 -0.33 -18.19
C VAL A 331 8.39 0.83 -18.03
N VAL A 332 8.65 1.23 -16.79
CA VAL A 332 9.65 2.27 -16.52
C VAL A 332 11.02 1.76 -16.93
N SER A 333 11.67 2.40 -17.90
CA SER A 333 12.98 1.99 -18.40
C SER A 333 14.11 2.70 -17.67
N LYS A 334 13.94 4.01 -17.43
CA LYS A 334 14.92 4.86 -16.78
C LYS A 334 14.23 5.97 -16.00
N ILE A 335 14.80 6.28 -14.84
CA ILE A 335 14.55 7.52 -14.12
C ILE A 335 15.67 8.48 -14.51
N ALA A 336 15.34 9.58 -15.18
CA ALA A 336 16.30 10.58 -15.63
C ALA A 336 16.40 11.74 -14.62
N PRO A 337 17.61 12.28 -14.39
CA PRO A 337 17.78 13.51 -13.62
C PRO A 337 16.93 14.65 -14.17
N VAL A 338 16.54 15.57 -13.31
CA VAL A 338 15.62 16.67 -13.68
C VAL A 338 16.24 17.58 -14.74
N GLU A 339 17.54 17.81 -14.67
CA GLU A 339 18.33 18.61 -15.61
C GLU A 339 18.43 17.97 -17.00
N ASP A 340 18.37 16.65 -17.10
CA ASP A 340 18.42 15.93 -18.38
C ASP A 340 17.05 15.89 -19.07
N MET A 341 15.96 16.19 -18.34
CA MET A 341 14.61 16.11 -18.90
C MET A 341 14.34 17.25 -19.90
N PRO A 342 13.57 16.98 -20.97
CA PRO A 342 13.03 18.04 -21.79
C PRO A 342 12.24 19.03 -20.93
N HIS A 343 12.44 20.31 -21.17
CA HIS A 343 11.78 21.38 -20.44
C HIS A 343 11.14 22.39 -21.38
N MET A 344 10.14 23.09 -20.87
CA MET A 344 9.49 24.20 -21.56
C MET A 344 10.33 25.48 -21.45
N ALA A 345 9.97 26.50 -22.22
CA ALA A 345 10.67 27.79 -22.24
C ALA A 345 10.68 28.53 -20.88
N ASP A 346 9.73 28.22 -20.00
CA ASP A 346 9.66 28.72 -18.63
C ASP A 346 10.62 27.98 -17.66
N GLY A 347 11.33 26.96 -18.15
CA GLY A 347 12.23 26.11 -17.38
C GLY A 347 11.54 24.92 -16.71
N THR A 348 10.22 24.74 -16.87
CA THR A 348 9.50 23.62 -16.25
C THR A 348 9.82 22.31 -16.98
N PRO A 349 10.43 21.31 -16.30
CA PRO A 349 10.74 20.01 -16.90
C PRO A 349 9.50 19.11 -16.97
N LEU A 350 9.47 18.19 -17.93
CA LEU A 350 8.44 17.15 -18.01
C LEU A 350 8.56 16.13 -16.86
N ASP A 351 7.44 15.53 -16.43
CA ASP A 351 7.44 14.41 -15.48
C ASP A 351 7.67 13.08 -16.18
N ILE A 352 7.01 12.89 -17.33
CA ILE A 352 7.02 11.62 -18.08
C ILE A 352 7.18 11.92 -19.58
N VAL A 353 7.99 11.11 -20.26
CA VAL A 353 8.09 11.15 -21.74
C VAL A 353 7.55 9.85 -22.31
N LEU A 354 6.54 9.97 -23.18
CA LEU A 354 5.88 8.84 -23.85
C LEU A 354 6.22 8.81 -25.33
N ASN A 355 6.22 7.60 -25.89
CA ASN A 355 6.48 7.39 -27.31
C ASN A 355 5.25 7.78 -28.16
N PRO A 356 5.36 8.72 -29.11
CA PRO A 356 4.25 9.10 -29.97
C PRO A 356 3.82 7.97 -30.92
N LEU A 357 4.70 7.02 -31.26
CA LEU A 357 4.41 5.93 -32.20
C LEU A 357 3.38 4.92 -31.67
N GLY A 358 3.22 4.83 -30.34
CA GLY A 358 2.24 3.96 -29.71
C GLY A 358 0.79 4.41 -29.89
N VAL A 359 0.54 5.68 -30.24
CA VAL A 359 -0.82 6.22 -30.36
C VAL A 359 -1.48 5.83 -31.69
N PRO A 360 -0.87 6.04 -32.87
CA PRO A 360 -1.49 5.68 -34.15
C PRO A 360 -1.71 4.17 -34.29
N SER A 361 -0.76 3.36 -33.84
CA SER A 361 -0.82 1.89 -33.95
C SER A 361 -1.94 1.27 -33.12
N ARG A 362 -2.26 1.86 -31.96
CA ARG A 362 -3.32 1.38 -31.05
C ARG A 362 -4.65 2.11 -31.20
N MET A 363 -4.70 3.16 -32.03
CA MET A 363 -5.88 4.00 -32.27
C MET A 363 -6.51 4.57 -30.98
N ASN A 364 -5.71 4.79 -29.93
CA ASN A 364 -6.18 5.30 -28.64
C ASN A 364 -5.96 6.81 -28.51
N ILE A 365 -6.61 7.57 -29.41
CA ILE A 365 -6.50 9.04 -29.53
C ILE A 365 -6.99 9.76 -28.27
N GLY A 366 -7.88 9.14 -27.49
CA GLY A 366 -8.41 9.71 -26.24
C GLY A 366 -7.33 10.17 -25.26
N GLN A 367 -6.16 9.53 -25.23
CA GLN A 367 -5.05 9.96 -24.37
C GLN A 367 -4.47 11.34 -24.76
N ILE A 368 -4.52 11.70 -26.05
CA ILE A 368 -4.09 13.02 -26.53
C ILE A 368 -5.13 14.07 -26.13
N LEU A 369 -6.41 13.74 -26.27
CA LEU A 369 -7.50 14.63 -25.84
C LEU A 369 -7.48 14.86 -24.32
N GLU A 370 -7.23 13.81 -23.54
CA GLU A 370 -6.99 13.89 -22.09
C GLU A 370 -5.81 14.81 -21.78
N THR A 371 -4.71 14.66 -22.51
CA THR A 371 -3.50 15.47 -22.33
C THR A 371 -3.78 16.95 -22.55
N HIS A 372 -4.49 17.31 -23.63
CA HIS A 372 -4.86 18.70 -23.93
C HIS A 372 -5.84 19.28 -22.89
N LEU A 373 -6.89 18.53 -22.53
CA LEU A 373 -7.87 18.99 -21.54
C LEU A 373 -7.23 19.11 -20.15
N GLY A 374 -6.33 18.19 -19.78
CA GLY A 374 -5.54 18.27 -18.54
C GLY A 374 -4.58 19.46 -18.54
N TRP A 375 -4.06 19.86 -19.69
CA TRP A 375 -3.26 21.08 -19.83
C TRP A 375 -4.08 22.34 -19.55
N ALA A 376 -5.29 22.42 -20.12
CA ALA A 376 -6.23 23.49 -19.83
C ALA A 376 -6.61 23.52 -18.35
N ALA A 377 -6.93 22.35 -17.76
CA ALA A 377 -7.27 22.20 -16.34
C ALA A 377 -6.18 22.80 -15.43
N LYS A 378 -4.92 22.44 -15.68
CA LYS A 378 -3.79 22.95 -14.91
C LYS A 378 -3.62 24.45 -15.10
N GLY A 379 -3.66 24.93 -16.35
CA GLY A 379 -3.50 26.35 -16.66
C GLY A 379 -4.57 27.23 -15.99
N LEU A 380 -5.84 26.81 -16.04
CA LEU A 380 -6.93 27.49 -15.32
C LEU A 380 -6.66 27.54 -13.81
N GLY A 381 -6.23 26.43 -13.21
CA GLY A 381 -5.88 26.38 -11.79
C GLY A 381 -4.73 27.31 -11.41
N VAL A 382 -3.67 27.36 -12.22
CA VAL A 382 -2.54 28.28 -12.01
C VAL A 382 -3.02 29.73 -11.99
N ARG A 383 -3.92 30.12 -12.91
CA ARG A 383 -4.47 31.48 -12.93
C ARG A 383 -5.37 31.78 -11.74
N ILE A 384 -6.19 30.84 -11.29
CA ILE A 384 -6.94 31.00 -10.03
C ILE A 384 -5.96 31.21 -8.87
N GLY A 385 -4.89 30.43 -8.82
CA GLY A 385 -3.84 30.57 -7.81
C GLY A 385 -3.12 31.92 -7.86
N GLU A 386 -2.92 32.49 -9.06
CA GLU A 386 -2.34 33.83 -9.24
C GLU A 386 -3.29 34.93 -8.77
N MET A 387 -4.57 34.86 -9.15
CA MET A 387 -5.60 35.79 -8.66
C MET A 387 -5.70 35.78 -7.13
N LEU A 388 -5.57 34.60 -6.51
CA LEU A 388 -5.54 34.47 -5.04
C LEU A 388 -4.26 35.07 -4.42
N LYS A 389 -3.10 34.94 -5.08
CA LYS A 389 -1.83 35.52 -4.61
C LYS A 389 -1.78 37.04 -4.73
N GLU A 390 -2.41 37.58 -5.76
CA GLU A 390 -2.51 39.02 -6.02
C GLU A 390 -3.61 39.70 -5.18
N GLU A 391 -4.30 38.93 -4.32
CA GLU A 391 -5.45 39.40 -3.54
C GLU A 391 -6.50 40.09 -4.43
N ALA A 392 -6.72 39.53 -5.63
CA ALA A 392 -7.68 40.05 -6.58
C ALA A 392 -9.08 40.17 -5.94
N LYS A 393 -9.87 41.14 -6.41
CA LYS A 393 -11.20 41.36 -5.85
C LYS A 393 -12.04 40.09 -6.02
N ILE A 394 -12.78 39.69 -5.00
CA ILE A 394 -13.65 38.50 -5.03
C ILE A 394 -14.60 38.53 -6.23
N THR A 395 -15.05 39.71 -6.65
CA THR A 395 -15.86 39.91 -7.86
C THR A 395 -15.18 39.43 -9.16
N GLU A 396 -13.86 39.59 -9.28
CA GLU A 396 -13.08 39.14 -10.44
C GLU A 396 -12.88 37.63 -10.42
N VAL A 397 -12.55 37.06 -9.24
CA VAL A 397 -12.46 35.61 -9.04
C VAL A 397 -13.81 34.93 -9.35
N ARG A 398 -14.91 35.49 -8.85
CA ARG A 398 -16.26 34.98 -9.10
C ARG A 398 -16.63 35.05 -10.58
N LYS A 399 -16.30 36.16 -11.25
CA LYS A 399 -16.52 36.30 -12.70
C LYS A 399 -15.71 35.26 -13.48
N PHE A 400 -14.47 35.04 -13.09
CA PHE A 400 -13.61 34.08 -13.76
C PHE A 400 -14.10 32.62 -13.57
N LEU A 401 -14.54 32.27 -12.36
CA LEU A 401 -15.19 30.98 -12.10
C LEU A 401 -16.49 30.83 -12.91
N ASP A 402 -17.32 31.88 -12.99
CA ASP A 402 -18.53 31.88 -13.82
C ASP A 402 -18.20 31.58 -15.30
N GLN A 403 -17.14 32.19 -15.84
CA GLN A 403 -16.68 31.91 -17.21
C GLN A 403 -16.24 30.46 -17.40
N ILE A 404 -15.53 29.87 -16.44
CA ILE A 404 -15.08 28.48 -16.52
C ILE A 404 -16.27 27.50 -16.52
N TYR A 405 -17.24 27.70 -15.62
CA TYR A 405 -18.34 26.75 -15.43
C TYR A 405 -19.53 26.96 -16.39
N ASN A 406 -19.77 28.19 -16.88
CA ASN A 406 -21.03 28.54 -17.57
C ASN A 406 -20.90 28.96 -19.04
N ASP A 407 -19.70 29.32 -19.52
CA ASP A 407 -19.54 29.81 -20.90
C ASP A 407 -19.34 28.68 -21.93
N ALA A 408 -18.76 27.55 -21.52
CA ALA A 408 -18.56 26.40 -22.41
C ALA A 408 -19.78 25.47 -22.45
N SER A 409 -19.76 24.49 -23.36
CA SER A 409 -20.80 23.46 -23.36
C SER A 409 -20.67 22.58 -22.12
N GLY A 410 -21.79 22.36 -21.42
CA GLY A 410 -21.79 21.58 -20.19
C GLY A 410 -22.93 21.93 -19.23
N LYS A 411 -22.85 21.34 -18.03
CA LYS A 411 -23.78 21.62 -16.94
C LYS A 411 -23.45 22.99 -16.35
N LYS A 412 -24.42 23.89 -16.38
CA LYS A 412 -24.31 25.21 -15.76
C LYS A 412 -24.44 25.10 -14.25
N GLU A 413 -23.63 25.86 -13.53
CA GLU A 413 -23.59 25.91 -12.07
C GLU A 413 -23.90 27.31 -11.56
N ASP A 414 -24.61 27.40 -10.43
CA ASP A 414 -24.99 28.68 -9.83
C ASP A 414 -23.93 29.19 -8.85
N ILE A 415 -22.85 29.73 -9.41
CA ILE A 415 -21.74 30.35 -8.64
C ILE A 415 -22.21 31.61 -7.89
N LYS A 416 -23.37 32.20 -8.21
CA LYS A 416 -23.88 33.41 -7.55
C LYS A 416 -24.51 33.09 -6.19
N SER A 417 -24.99 31.86 -5.99
CA SER A 417 -25.57 31.42 -4.73
C SER A 417 -24.54 31.25 -3.61
N LEU A 418 -23.25 31.10 -3.95
CA LEU A 418 -22.17 30.86 -3.00
C LEU A 418 -21.81 32.13 -2.21
N ASN A 419 -21.53 31.95 -0.92
CA ASN A 419 -20.99 33.00 -0.06
C ASN A 419 -19.54 33.35 -0.44
N ASP A 420 -19.07 34.53 -0.04
CA ASP A 420 -17.72 34.97 -0.38
C ASP A 420 -16.63 34.05 0.20
N ASP A 421 -16.82 33.55 1.43
CA ASP A 421 -15.91 32.57 2.04
C ASP A 421 -15.90 31.23 1.28
N GLU A 422 -17.07 30.79 0.79
CA GLU A 422 -17.21 29.55 0.01
C GLU A 422 -16.54 29.67 -1.37
N VAL A 423 -16.61 30.87 -1.99
CA VAL A 423 -15.91 31.15 -3.26
C VAL A 423 -14.39 31.12 -3.07
N VAL A 424 -13.89 31.67 -1.96
CA VAL A 424 -12.46 31.60 -1.64
C VAL A 424 -12.02 30.17 -1.35
N GLU A 425 -12.81 29.39 -0.59
CA GLU A 425 -12.53 27.98 -0.33
C GLU A 425 -12.52 27.16 -1.63
N LEU A 426 -13.50 27.36 -2.51
CA LEU A 426 -13.55 26.74 -3.82
C LEU A 426 -12.30 27.09 -4.66
N ALA A 427 -11.95 28.37 -4.74
CA ALA A 427 -10.75 28.81 -5.47
C ALA A 427 -9.46 28.20 -4.88
N GLN A 428 -9.36 28.05 -3.55
CA GLN A 428 -8.22 27.42 -2.90
C GLN A 428 -8.08 25.94 -3.28
N HIS A 429 -9.18 25.22 -3.45
CA HIS A 429 -9.16 23.83 -3.92
C HIS A 429 -8.80 23.74 -5.41
N LEU A 430 -9.28 24.68 -6.24
CA LEU A 430 -9.05 24.69 -7.68
C LEU A 430 -7.65 25.19 -8.11
N LYS A 431 -6.87 25.80 -7.22
CA LYS A 431 -5.54 26.37 -7.54
C LYS A 431 -4.55 25.36 -8.15
N ASN A 432 -4.71 24.08 -7.83
CA ASN A 432 -3.81 23.02 -8.31
C ASN A 432 -4.21 22.49 -9.70
N GLY A 433 -5.40 22.86 -10.18
CA GLY A 433 -6.00 22.44 -11.44
C GLY A 433 -7.52 22.38 -11.30
N VAL A 434 -8.25 22.79 -12.32
CA VAL A 434 -9.73 22.70 -12.35
C VAL A 434 -10.14 21.29 -12.79
N PRO A 435 -10.86 20.51 -11.95
CA PRO A 435 -11.34 19.20 -12.36
C PRO A 435 -12.37 19.31 -13.49
N PHE A 436 -12.20 18.51 -14.54
CA PHE A 436 -13.19 18.37 -15.61
C PHE A 436 -13.83 16.99 -15.57
N ALA A 437 -15.14 16.95 -15.77
CA ALA A 437 -15.89 15.73 -16.00
C ALA A 437 -16.29 15.64 -17.48
N THR A 438 -15.81 14.61 -18.17
CA THR A 438 -16.25 14.27 -19.52
C THR A 438 -16.96 12.93 -19.48
N SER A 439 -18.25 12.91 -19.82
CA SER A 439 -19.01 11.65 -19.87
C SER A 439 -18.49 10.74 -21.00
N VAL A 440 -18.82 9.45 -20.93
CA VAL A 440 -18.24 8.44 -21.84
C VAL A 440 -18.62 8.67 -23.31
N PHE A 441 -19.86 9.10 -23.57
CA PHE A 441 -20.38 9.28 -24.93
C PHE A 441 -20.84 10.71 -25.24
N ASP A 442 -20.98 11.56 -24.23
CA ASP A 442 -21.39 12.97 -24.35
C ASP A 442 -20.33 13.83 -23.63
N GLY A 443 -19.10 13.72 -24.12
CA GLY A 443 -17.91 14.35 -23.55
C GLY A 443 -17.61 15.71 -24.18
N ALA A 444 -16.57 16.39 -23.68
CA ALA A 444 -16.12 17.66 -24.22
C ALA A 444 -15.72 17.53 -25.70
N SER A 445 -16.20 18.47 -26.53
CA SER A 445 -15.81 18.55 -27.94
C SER A 445 -14.42 19.20 -28.07
N GLU A 446 -13.79 19.05 -29.24
CA GLU A 446 -12.52 19.71 -29.53
C GLU A 446 -12.61 21.24 -29.42
N SER A 447 -13.75 21.82 -29.82
CA SER A 447 -14.02 23.26 -29.65
C SER A 447 -14.05 23.68 -28.18
N ASP A 448 -14.58 22.86 -27.28
CA ASP A 448 -14.60 23.17 -25.85
C ASP A 448 -13.19 23.09 -25.26
N ILE A 449 -12.41 22.09 -25.65
CA ILE A 449 -11.01 21.96 -25.22
C ILE A 449 -10.20 23.18 -25.68
N LYS A 450 -10.38 23.59 -26.94
CA LYS A 450 -9.73 24.80 -27.47
C LYS A 450 -10.16 26.05 -26.70
N TYR A 451 -11.46 26.22 -26.45
CA TYR A 451 -11.96 27.35 -25.66
C TYR A 451 -11.33 27.39 -24.26
N MET A 452 -11.24 26.24 -23.59
CA MET A 452 -10.62 26.16 -22.26
C MET A 452 -9.11 26.42 -22.29
N LEU A 453 -8.40 26.00 -23.35
CA LEU A 453 -7.00 26.32 -23.56
C LEU A 453 -6.79 27.81 -23.83
N ASP A 454 -7.63 28.42 -24.66
CA ASP A 454 -7.59 29.85 -24.95
C ASP A 454 -7.93 30.69 -23.73
N LEU A 455 -8.88 30.20 -22.91
CA LEU A 455 -9.15 30.76 -21.62
C LEU A 455 -7.86 30.63 -20.80
N ALA A 456 -7.38 29.43 -20.47
CA ALA A 456 -6.22 29.17 -19.62
C ALA A 456 -4.95 29.93 -20.00
N TYR A 457 -4.65 30.02 -21.29
CA TYR A 457 -3.45 30.63 -21.87
C TYR A 457 -3.86 31.71 -22.89
N PRO A 458 -4.23 32.92 -22.44
CA PRO A 458 -4.65 33.98 -23.33
C PRO A 458 -3.45 34.58 -24.06
N ASP A 459 -3.63 34.95 -25.34
CA ASP A 459 -2.52 35.44 -26.18
C ASP A 459 -1.90 36.74 -25.69
N ASN A 460 -2.66 37.54 -24.93
CA ASN A 460 -2.21 38.83 -24.39
C ASN A 460 -1.37 38.69 -23.11
N ASP A 461 -1.14 37.48 -22.60
CA ASP A 461 -0.36 37.24 -21.38
C ASP A 461 1.11 36.95 -21.72
N PRO A 462 2.07 37.73 -21.17
CA PRO A 462 3.51 37.53 -21.43
C PRO A 462 4.01 36.12 -21.05
N LYS A 463 3.37 35.44 -20.09
CA LYS A 463 3.71 34.04 -19.74
C LYS A 463 3.31 33.07 -20.84
N THR A 464 2.18 33.32 -21.50
CA THR A 464 1.72 32.50 -22.63
C THR A 464 2.63 32.69 -23.83
N GLU A 465 3.06 33.92 -24.10
CA GLU A 465 4.03 34.21 -25.16
C GLU A 465 5.37 33.50 -24.91
N LEU A 466 5.83 33.47 -23.65
CA LEU A 466 7.07 32.79 -23.26
C LEU A 466 7.04 31.31 -23.63
N LEU A 467 5.91 30.63 -23.44
CA LEU A 467 5.79 29.18 -23.68
C LEU A 467 5.92 28.79 -25.16
N GLN A 468 5.77 29.72 -26.12
CA GLN A 468 5.89 29.44 -27.56
C GLN A 468 4.95 28.31 -28.04
N PHE A 469 3.66 28.49 -27.82
CA PHE A 469 2.64 27.56 -28.31
C PHE A 469 2.57 27.49 -29.84
N SER A 470 2.12 26.34 -30.35
CA SER A 470 1.64 26.22 -31.73
C SER A 470 0.32 26.96 -31.91
N ALA A 471 -0.10 27.21 -33.16
CA ALA A 471 -1.30 28.01 -33.47
C ALA A 471 -2.61 27.53 -32.81
N ASN A 472 -2.70 26.25 -32.41
CA ASN A 472 -3.87 25.68 -31.74
C ASN A 472 -3.67 25.45 -30.23
N LYS A 473 -2.55 25.89 -29.63
CA LYS A 473 -2.19 25.72 -28.20
C LYS A 473 -2.19 24.27 -27.70
N THR A 474 -2.11 23.30 -28.60
CA THR A 474 -2.03 21.86 -28.30
C THR A 474 -0.59 21.36 -28.21
N GLN A 475 0.37 22.15 -28.70
CA GLN A 475 1.78 21.79 -28.72
C GLN A 475 2.61 23.01 -28.30
N VAL A 476 3.77 22.73 -27.72
CA VAL A 476 4.68 23.74 -27.17
C VAL A 476 6.10 23.47 -27.66
N LYS A 477 6.94 24.50 -27.76
CA LYS A 477 8.36 24.30 -28.04
C LYS A 477 9.08 23.82 -26.77
N LEU A 478 9.78 22.70 -26.89
CA LEU A 478 10.59 22.14 -25.82
C LEU A 478 12.07 22.36 -26.11
N PHE A 479 12.87 22.26 -25.06
CA PHE A 479 14.33 22.36 -25.08
C PHE A 479 14.92 21.08 -24.48
N ASP A 480 16.01 20.60 -25.09
CA ASP A 480 16.76 19.46 -24.58
C ASP A 480 17.49 19.87 -23.29
N GLY A 481 17.22 19.17 -22.19
CA GLY A 481 17.87 19.45 -20.90
C GLY A 481 19.41 19.26 -20.93
N ARG A 482 19.90 18.39 -21.82
CA ARG A 482 21.32 18.02 -21.90
C ARG A 482 22.14 19.03 -22.71
N THR A 483 21.57 19.56 -23.79
CA THR A 483 22.27 20.48 -24.70
C THR A 483 21.80 21.93 -24.55
N GLY A 484 20.59 22.16 -24.04
CA GLY A 484 19.91 23.45 -24.02
C GLY A 484 19.34 23.87 -25.38
N GLU A 485 19.47 23.05 -26.42
CA GLU A 485 18.97 23.38 -27.75
C GLU A 485 17.47 23.13 -27.85
N ALA A 486 16.77 23.99 -28.60
CA ALA A 486 15.34 23.83 -28.84
C ALA A 486 15.09 22.70 -29.85
N PHE A 487 14.08 21.86 -29.62
CA PHE A 487 13.70 20.86 -30.61
C PHE A 487 13.16 21.52 -31.89
N GLU A 488 13.43 20.90 -33.03
CA GLU A 488 13.03 21.41 -34.34
C GLU A 488 11.51 21.53 -34.50
N ARG A 489 10.74 20.61 -33.88
CA ARG A 489 9.28 20.55 -33.98
C ARG A 489 8.64 20.75 -32.61
N PRO A 490 7.48 21.43 -32.55
CA PRO A 490 6.71 21.53 -31.31
C PRO A 490 6.19 20.14 -30.90
N VAL A 491 6.07 19.93 -29.59
CA VAL A 491 5.72 18.65 -28.99
C VAL A 491 4.39 18.79 -28.26
N THR A 492 3.54 17.76 -28.36
CA THR A 492 2.32 17.69 -27.55
C THR A 492 2.70 17.46 -26.09
N VAL A 493 2.33 18.42 -25.25
CA VAL A 493 2.57 18.42 -23.81
C VAL A 493 1.26 18.67 -23.09
N GLY A 494 1.06 18.01 -21.96
CA GLY A 494 -0.15 18.19 -21.17
C GLY A 494 -0.18 17.34 -19.91
N TYR A 495 -1.29 17.38 -19.17
CA TYR A 495 -1.47 16.51 -18.01
C TYR A 495 -2.28 15.28 -18.37
N MET A 496 -1.73 14.11 -18.05
CA MET A 496 -2.42 12.82 -18.20
C MET A 496 -2.55 12.14 -16.85
N HIS A 497 -3.66 11.45 -16.60
CA HIS A 497 -3.82 10.63 -15.41
C HIS A 497 -3.12 9.27 -15.57
N VAL A 498 -2.03 9.09 -14.83
CA VAL A 498 -1.17 7.90 -14.91
C VAL A 498 -1.23 7.09 -13.60
N LEU A 499 -1.35 5.77 -13.73
CA LEU A 499 -1.48 4.81 -12.65
C LEU A 499 -0.21 3.96 -12.51
N LYS A 500 0.20 3.67 -11.28
CA LYS A 500 1.18 2.62 -10.96
C LYS A 500 0.41 1.31 -10.77
N LEU A 501 0.72 0.28 -11.56
CA LEU A 501 0.05 -1.00 -11.46
C LEU A 501 0.67 -1.87 -10.36
N HIS A 502 -0.13 -2.78 -9.79
CA HIS A 502 0.33 -3.82 -8.85
C HIS A 502 1.11 -4.94 -9.57
N HIS A 503 2.10 -4.55 -10.37
CA HIS A 503 2.98 -5.38 -11.17
C HIS A 503 4.42 -4.91 -10.98
N LEU A 504 4.84 -4.90 -9.72
CA LEU A 504 6.12 -4.37 -9.27
C LEU A 504 7.27 -5.29 -9.66
N VAL A 505 8.44 -4.70 -9.96
CA VAL A 505 9.61 -5.48 -10.36
C VAL A 505 10.14 -6.35 -9.21
N ASP A 506 10.12 -5.86 -7.97
CA ASP A 506 10.60 -6.59 -6.80
C ASP A 506 9.86 -7.92 -6.58
N ASP A 507 8.57 -7.95 -6.91
CA ASP A 507 7.78 -9.17 -6.79
C ASP A 507 8.11 -10.19 -7.89
N LYS A 508 8.54 -9.71 -9.06
CA LYS A 508 8.86 -10.53 -10.23
C LYS A 508 10.30 -11.00 -10.28
N MET A 509 11.23 -10.22 -9.73
CA MET A 509 12.64 -10.59 -9.71
C MET A 509 12.80 -11.88 -8.91
N HIS A 510 13.40 -12.88 -9.55
CA HIS A 510 13.68 -14.18 -8.97
C HIS A 510 14.94 -14.75 -9.62
N ALA A 511 15.87 -15.21 -8.79
CA ALA A 511 17.11 -15.82 -9.23
C ALA A 511 17.41 -17.03 -8.34
N ARG A 512 18.00 -18.06 -8.94
CA ARG A 512 18.39 -19.28 -8.26
C ARG A 512 19.73 -19.76 -8.79
N SER A 513 20.64 -20.07 -7.88
CA SER A 513 21.84 -20.88 -8.16
C SER A 513 21.55 -22.34 -7.80
N THR A 514 21.49 -22.63 -6.51
CA THR A 514 21.11 -23.92 -5.93
C THR A 514 19.93 -23.73 -4.99
N GLY A 515 19.15 -24.78 -4.72
CA GLY A 515 17.97 -24.65 -3.87
C GLY A 515 17.38 -26.00 -3.51
N PRO A 516 16.17 -26.03 -2.95
CA PRO A 516 15.51 -27.28 -2.63
C PRO A 516 15.08 -28.02 -3.91
N TYR A 517 14.97 -29.33 -3.76
CA TYR A 517 14.62 -30.28 -4.81
C TYR A 517 13.42 -31.13 -4.38
N SER A 518 12.64 -31.58 -5.36
CA SER A 518 11.53 -32.51 -5.18
C SER A 518 12.04 -33.84 -4.64
N LEU A 519 11.33 -34.41 -3.67
CA LEU A 519 11.67 -35.72 -3.11
C LEU A 519 11.51 -36.84 -4.14
N VAL A 520 10.53 -36.73 -5.02
CA VAL A 520 10.17 -37.78 -5.97
C VAL A 520 11.02 -37.69 -7.22
N THR A 521 11.01 -36.52 -7.88
CA THR A 521 11.65 -36.35 -9.20
C THR A 521 13.09 -35.85 -9.11
N GLN A 522 13.57 -35.46 -7.92
CA GLN A 522 14.87 -34.82 -7.71
C GLN A 522 15.12 -33.52 -8.50
N GLN A 523 14.08 -33.00 -9.17
CA GLN A 523 14.13 -31.73 -9.90
C GLN A 523 14.04 -30.52 -8.95
N PRO A 524 14.59 -29.37 -9.35
CA PRO A 524 14.34 -28.09 -8.69
C PRO A 524 12.85 -27.88 -8.39
N LEU A 525 12.50 -27.49 -7.15
CA LEU A 525 11.12 -27.10 -6.84
C LEU A 525 10.66 -25.93 -7.72
N GLY A 526 9.35 -25.77 -7.91
CA GLY A 526 8.78 -24.68 -8.69
C GLY A 526 8.43 -23.46 -7.82
N GLY A 527 8.57 -22.26 -8.41
CA GLY A 527 8.04 -21.02 -7.83
C GLY A 527 8.98 -20.29 -6.85
N LYS A 528 8.86 -18.96 -6.80
CA LYS A 528 9.69 -18.06 -5.98
C LYS A 528 9.62 -18.35 -4.48
N ALA A 529 8.43 -18.68 -3.97
CA ALA A 529 8.22 -18.95 -2.55
C ALA A 529 9.04 -20.14 -2.02
N GLN A 530 9.42 -21.08 -2.89
CA GLN A 530 10.26 -22.23 -2.54
C GLN A 530 11.67 -22.12 -3.10
N PHE A 531 12.09 -20.92 -3.52
CA PHE A 531 13.38 -20.69 -4.18
C PHE A 531 13.57 -21.62 -5.40
N GLY A 532 12.50 -21.73 -6.19
CA GLY A 532 12.38 -22.71 -7.27
C GLY A 532 13.19 -22.41 -8.52
N GLY A 533 13.35 -23.40 -9.39
CA GLY A 533 13.99 -23.24 -10.70
C GLY A 533 13.03 -22.67 -11.75
N GLN A 534 13.58 -22.11 -12.82
CA GLN A 534 12.82 -21.78 -14.02
C GLN A 534 12.50 -23.06 -14.78
N ARG A 535 11.27 -23.18 -15.29
CA ARG A 535 10.92 -24.31 -16.15
C ARG A 535 11.59 -24.14 -17.51
N PHE A 536 12.37 -25.15 -17.90
CA PHE A 536 12.90 -25.30 -19.25
C PHE A 536 12.06 -26.37 -19.95
N GLY A 537 11.25 -25.95 -20.92
CA GLY A 537 10.25 -26.78 -21.58
C GLY A 537 10.71 -27.27 -22.95
N GLU A 538 9.80 -27.95 -23.64
CA GLU A 538 10.04 -28.56 -24.95
C GLU A 538 10.39 -27.52 -26.03
N MET A 539 9.74 -26.36 -26.01
CA MET A 539 10.04 -25.30 -26.98
C MET A 539 11.46 -24.73 -26.81
N GLU A 540 11.94 -24.60 -25.57
CA GLU A 540 13.30 -24.17 -25.32
C GLU A 540 14.34 -25.26 -25.68
N VAL A 541 13.98 -26.54 -25.52
CA VAL A 541 14.79 -27.67 -26.00
C VAL A 541 14.96 -27.59 -27.52
N TRP A 542 13.87 -27.44 -28.28
CA TRP A 542 13.93 -27.31 -29.74
C TRP A 542 14.77 -26.13 -30.20
N ALA A 543 14.73 -25.01 -29.45
CA ALA A 543 15.58 -23.88 -29.74
C ALA A 543 17.07 -24.26 -29.65
N LEU A 544 17.50 -24.94 -28.58
CA LEU A 544 18.89 -25.38 -28.44
C LEU A 544 19.30 -26.44 -29.48
N GLU A 545 18.39 -27.36 -29.82
CA GLU A 545 18.61 -28.36 -30.87
C GLU A 545 18.83 -27.70 -32.22
N ALA A 546 18.03 -26.67 -32.56
CA ALA A 546 18.17 -25.93 -33.82
C ALA A 546 19.52 -25.22 -33.95
N TYR A 547 20.11 -24.77 -32.83
CA TYR A 547 21.46 -24.19 -32.79
C TYR A 547 22.57 -25.24 -32.74
N GLY A 548 22.25 -26.53 -32.58
CA GLY A 548 23.25 -27.58 -32.37
C GLY A 548 23.97 -27.49 -31.03
N ALA A 549 23.38 -26.84 -30.03
CA ALA A 549 23.97 -26.60 -28.70
C ALA A 549 23.84 -27.84 -27.79
N SER A 550 24.39 -28.98 -28.23
CA SER A 550 24.22 -30.29 -27.60
C SER A 550 24.73 -30.35 -26.15
N TYR A 551 25.89 -29.76 -25.85
CA TYR A 551 26.44 -29.71 -24.48
C TYR A 551 25.60 -28.85 -23.54
N THR A 552 25.11 -27.70 -24.01
CA THR A 552 24.21 -26.83 -23.23
C THR A 552 22.90 -27.54 -22.93
N LEU A 553 22.34 -28.24 -23.92
CA LEU A 553 21.14 -29.03 -23.74
C LEU A 553 21.36 -30.18 -22.75
N GLN A 554 22.47 -30.93 -22.89
CA GLN A 554 22.84 -32.00 -21.97
C GLN A 554 22.95 -31.47 -20.53
N GLU A 555 23.61 -30.32 -20.34
CA GLU A 555 23.77 -29.69 -19.03
C GLU A 555 22.42 -29.31 -18.41
N MET A 556 21.52 -28.70 -19.19
CA MET A 556 20.18 -28.30 -18.74
C MET A 556 19.31 -29.49 -18.33
N LEU A 557 19.39 -30.59 -19.07
CA LEU A 557 18.59 -31.80 -18.82
C LEU A 557 19.16 -32.73 -17.75
N THR A 558 20.43 -32.57 -17.36
CA THR A 558 21.11 -33.45 -16.39
C THR A 558 21.52 -32.69 -15.14
N VAL A 559 22.74 -32.14 -15.11
CA VAL A 559 23.41 -31.60 -13.93
C VAL A 559 22.75 -30.34 -13.37
N LYS A 560 22.00 -29.58 -14.18
CA LYS A 560 21.18 -28.44 -13.72
C LYS A 560 19.78 -28.83 -13.24
N SER A 561 19.36 -30.08 -13.50
CA SER A 561 18.04 -30.62 -13.20
C SER A 561 18.13 -31.68 -12.10
N ASP A 562 18.12 -32.96 -12.47
CA ASP A 562 17.81 -34.11 -11.64
C ASP A 562 18.93 -35.15 -11.59
N ASP A 563 20.10 -34.90 -12.19
CA ASP A 563 21.29 -35.72 -11.93
C ASP A 563 21.91 -35.35 -10.57
N VAL A 564 21.61 -36.16 -9.55
CA VAL A 564 22.01 -35.91 -8.15
C VAL A 564 23.53 -35.98 -7.96
N ALA A 565 24.20 -36.91 -8.63
CA ALA A 565 25.64 -37.09 -8.51
C ALA A 565 26.38 -36.03 -9.35
N GLY A 566 25.93 -35.82 -10.59
CA GLY A 566 26.51 -34.85 -11.51
C GLY A 566 26.41 -33.42 -10.99
N ARG A 567 25.26 -33.00 -10.43
CA ARG A 567 25.11 -31.62 -9.89
C ARG A 567 26.09 -31.32 -8.76
N THR A 568 26.34 -32.30 -7.88
CA THR A 568 27.27 -32.13 -6.74
C THR A 568 28.70 -31.99 -7.24
N LYS A 569 29.12 -32.85 -8.17
CA LYS A 569 30.45 -32.79 -8.79
C LYS A 569 30.66 -31.48 -9.56
N VAL A 570 29.67 -31.05 -10.34
CA VAL A 570 29.75 -29.79 -11.09
C VAL A 570 29.88 -28.60 -10.12
N TYR A 571 29.15 -28.59 -9.01
CA TYR A 571 29.31 -27.57 -7.99
C TYR A 571 30.72 -27.55 -7.41
N GLU A 572 31.27 -28.70 -7.02
CA GLU A 572 32.65 -28.81 -6.53
C GLU A 572 33.68 -28.35 -7.57
N ASN A 573 33.51 -28.75 -8.83
CA ASN A 573 34.40 -28.38 -9.92
C ASN A 573 34.39 -26.85 -10.13
N ILE A 574 33.20 -26.23 -10.16
CA ILE A 574 33.06 -24.76 -10.27
C ILE A 574 33.77 -24.05 -9.12
N VAL A 575 33.62 -24.55 -7.88
CA VAL A 575 34.30 -23.96 -6.71
C VAL A 575 35.83 -24.12 -6.80
N LYS A 576 36.32 -25.20 -7.41
CA LYS A 576 37.75 -25.42 -7.69
C LYS A 576 38.28 -24.65 -8.91
N GLY A 577 37.41 -23.96 -9.65
CA GLY A 577 37.75 -23.27 -10.91
C GLY A 577 37.88 -24.20 -12.11
N GLU A 578 37.43 -25.45 -12.00
CA GLU A 578 37.40 -26.42 -13.08
C GLU A 578 36.02 -26.43 -13.75
N HIS A 579 35.96 -26.15 -15.05
CA HIS A 579 34.70 -26.13 -15.81
C HIS A 579 34.44 -27.46 -16.52
N LYS A 580 34.52 -28.57 -15.77
CA LYS A 580 34.27 -29.93 -16.29
C LYS A 580 32.89 -30.43 -15.87
N ILE A 581 32.15 -30.95 -16.85
CA ILE A 581 30.82 -31.54 -16.67
C ILE A 581 30.93 -33.04 -16.87
N ASP A 582 30.64 -33.81 -15.84
CA ASP A 582 30.50 -35.27 -15.90
C ASP A 582 29.02 -35.61 -15.69
N ALA A 583 28.26 -35.69 -16.79
CA ALA A 583 26.82 -35.95 -16.78
C ALA A 583 26.50 -37.45 -16.66
N GLY A 584 25.64 -37.79 -15.71
CA GLY A 584 25.09 -39.12 -15.51
C GLY A 584 23.69 -39.29 -16.10
N MET A 585 22.97 -40.28 -15.58
CA MET A 585 21.58 -40.56 -15.96
C MET A 585 20.62 -39.68 -15.13
N PRO A 586 19.65 -38.99 -15.75
CA PRO A 586 18.62 -38.26 -15.01
C PRO A 586 17.78 -39.17 -14.12
N GLU A 587 17.45 -38.73 -12.90
CA GLU A 587 16.59 -39.51 -12.01
C GLU A 587 15.16 -39.65 -12.54
N SER A 588 14.65 -38.69 -13.31
CA SER A 588 13.36 -38.81 -14.00
C SER A 588 13.30 -40.02 -14.94
N PHE A 589 14.41 -40.33 -15.62
CA PHE A 589 14.51 -41.52 -16.46
C PHE A 589 14.54 -42.81 -15.61
N ASN A 590 15.26 -42.80 -14.48
CA ASN A 590 15.24 -43.93 -13.55
C ASN A 590 13.83 -44.19 -13.00
N VAL A 591 13.12 -43.14 -12.60
CA VAL A 591 11.72 -43.22 -12.14
C VAL A 591 10.85 -43.82 -13.22
N LEU A 592 10.94 -43.34 -14.48
CA LEU A 592 10.21 -43.90 -15.61
C LEU A 592 10.46 -45.40 -15.79
N VAL A 593 11.73 -45.84 -15.77
CA VAL A 593 12.10 -47.25 -15.90
C VAL A 593 11.48 -48.08 -14.78
N LYS A 594 11.49 -47.57 -13.54
CA LYS A 594 10.89 -48.25 -12.39
C LYS A 594 9.36 -48.30 -12.47
N GLU A 595 8.72 -47.24 -12.93
CA GLU A 595 7.27 -47.20 -13.15
C GLU A 595 6.85 -48.20 -14.24
N ILE A 596 7.55 -48.28 -15.37
CA ILE A 596 7.28 -49.27 -16.42
C ILE A 596 7.47 -50.70 -15.87
N ARG A 597 8.56 -50.97 -15.15
CA ARG A 597 8.79 -52.28 -14.51
C ARG A 597 7.72 -52.65 -13.48
N SER A 598 7.13 -51.66 -12.80
CA SER A 598 6.04 -51.90 -11.84
C SER A 598 4.76 -52.42 -12.52
N LEU A 599 4.58 -52.15 -13.82
CA LEU A 599 3.51 -52.69 -14.65
C LEU A 599 3.80 -54.11 -15.16
N ALA A 600 4.85 -54.76 -14.65
CA ALA A 600 5.35 -56.06 -15.09
C ALA A 600 5.83 -56.09 -16.56
N ILE A 601 6.23 -54.93 -17.10
CA ILE A 601 6.89 -54.82 -18.39
C ILE A 601 8.40 -54.87 -18.16
N ASP A 602 9.10 -55.79 -18.82
CA ASP A 602 10.55 -55.86 -18.75
C ASP A 602 11.19 -54.84 -19.70
N ILE A 603 12.02 -53.98 -19.13
CA ILE A 603 12.77 -52.93 -19.83
C ILE A 603 14.13 -52.84 -19.15
N ASP A 604 15.22 -52.98 -19.90
CA ASP A 604 16.57 -52.86 -19.36
C ASP A 604 17.47 -52.09 -20.33
N LEU A 605 18.57 -51.57 -19.80
CA LEU A 605 19.60 -50.90 -20.59
C LEU A 605 20.58 -51.95 -21.08
N ASP A 606 20.64 -52.16 -22.39
CA ASP A 606 21.62 -53.06 -22.97
C ASP A 606 23.03 -52.47 -22.83
N ARG A 607 23.98 -53.26 -22.33
CA ARG A 607 25.37 -52.84 -22.16
C ARG A 607 26.13 -53.17 -23.44
N ASN A 608 26.38 -52.15 -24.26
CA ASN A 608 27.44 -52.20 -25.27
C ASN A 608 28.73 -51.61 -24.74
#